data_AF-A0A6P7GFE5-F1
#
_entry.id   AF-A0A6P7GFE5-F1
#
_cell.length_a   1.000
_cell.length_b   1.000
_cell.length_c   1.000
_cell.angle_alpha   90.00
_cell.angle_beta   90.00
_cell.angle_gamma   90.00
#
_symmetry.space_group_name_H-M   'P 1'
#
loop_
_entity.id
_entity.type
_entity.pdbx_description
1 polymer ?
#
loop_
_entity_poly.entity_id
_entity_poly.type
_entity_poly.pdbx_seq_one_letter_code
_entity_poly.pdbx_strand_id
1 'polypeptide(L)'
;MTLICPYFINTGMFDGCKPRTLPMLEPKAVASRIIQAIKREEILVTMPGFARYILPLRNCIPPKLAWALIIKVIRFPQSMMGLRAFNEVEAA
;
A
#
# COMPACT_ATOMS: atom_id res chain seq x y z
N MET A 1 -15.49 -6.15 13.06
CA MET A 1 -14.93 -6.34 11.69
C MET A 1 -13.87 -5.26 11.48
N THR A 2 -12.66 -5.63 11.08
CA THR A 2 -11.53 -4.70 10.88
C THR A 2 -11.04 -4.82 9.44
N LEU A 3 -11.10 -3.71 8.67
CA LEU A 3 -10.66 -3.67 7.27
C LEU A 3 -9.22 -3.19 7.18
N ILE A 4 -8.36 -3.98 6.55
CA ILE A 4 -6.92 -3.73 6.49
C ILE A 4 -6.52 -3.44 5.03
N CYS A 5 -5.93 -2.28 4.79
CA CYS A 5 -5.41 -1.86 3.49
C CYS A 5 -3.91 -1.59 3.59
N PRO A 6 -3.06 -2.61 3.42
CA PRO A 6 -1.62 -2.43 3.41
C PRO A 6 -1.12 -1.97 2.03
N TYR A 7 0.01 -1.27 2.02
CA TYR A 7 0.79 -0.95 0.83
C TYR A 7 1.72 -2.12 0.49
N PHE A 8 2.60 -1.97 -0.52
CA PHE A 8 3.51 -3.03 -0.95
C PHE A 8 4.29 -3.61 0.24
N ILE A 9 4.11 -4.92 0.47
CA ILE A 9 4.79 -5.68 1.52
C ILE A 9 5.88 -6.52 0.86
N ASN A 10 7.06 -6.57 1.46
CA ASN A 10 8.17 -7.37 0.96
C ASN A 10 8.01 -8.85 1.35
N THR A 11 7.01 -9.53 0.77
CA THR A 11 6.72 -10.97 0.96
C THR A 11 7.08 -11.82 -0.26
N GLY A 12 7.84 -11.29 -1.22
CA GLY A 12 8.09 -11.93 -2.53
C GLY A 12 6.90 -11.84 -3.51
N MET A 13 5.68 -11.57 -3.03
CA MET A 13 4.48 -11.42 -3.88
C MET A 13 4.55 -10.24 -4.87
N PHE A 14 5.33 -9.21 -4.54
CA PHE A 14 5.50 -8.02 -5.37
C PHE A 14 6.94 -7.90 -5.90
N ASP A 15 7.59 -9.03 -6.17
CA ASP A 15 8.95 -9.03 -6.65
C ASP A 15 9.08 -8.30 -8.00
N GLY A 16 10.12 -7.48 -8.12
CA GLY A 16 10.35 -6.57 -9.25
C GLY A 16 9.55 -5.26 -9.23
N CYS A 17 8.59 -5.09 -8.32
CA CYS A 17 7.97 -3.79 -8.07
C CYS A 17 8.94 -2.86 -7.35
N LYS A 18 9.17 -1.66 -7.91
CA LYS A 18 10.00 -0.63 -7.30
C LYS A 18 9.16 0.59 -6.93
N PRO A 19 8.58 0.64 -5.73
CA PRO A 19 7.88 1.84 -5.27
C PRO A 19 8.91 2.95 -5.06
N ARG A 20 8.72 4.07 -5.77
CA ARG A 20 9.70 5.18 -5.81
C ARG A 20 9.46 6.23 -4.71
N THR A 21 8.23 6.29 -4.21
CA THR A 21 7.80 7.29 -3.21
C THR A 21 7.86 6.78 -1.78
N LEU A 22 7.69 5.48 -1.56
CA LEU A 22 7.70 4.88 -0.24
C LEU A 22 8.41 3.52 -0.28
N PRO A 23 9.21 3.19 0.74
CA PRO A 23 9.82 1.87 0.85
C PRO A 23 8.74 0.79 1.03
N MET A 24 9.04 -0.44 0.60
CA MET A 24 8.20 -1.60 0.87
C MET A 24 8.16 -1.85 2.39
N LEU A 25 6.98 -2.22 2.88
CA LEU A 25 6.76 -2.52 4.29
C LEU A 25 7.35 -3.89 4.65
N GLU A 26 7.94 -3.97 5.84
CA GLU A 26 8.42 -5.24 6.39
C GLU A 26 7.23 -6.08 6.90
N PRO A 27 7.14 -7.37 6.53
CA PRO A 27 6.00 -8.22 6.90
C PRO A 27 5.80 -8.36 8.41
N LYS A 28 6.89 -8.42 9.20
CA LYS A 28 6.82 -8.52 10.67
C LYS A 28 6.15 -7.29 11.30
N ALA A 29 6.50 -6.10 10.82
CA ALA A 29 5.92 -4.85 11.29
C ALA A 29 4.43 -4.75 10.92
N VAL A 30 4.07 -5.14 9.69
CA VAL A 30 2.68 -5.15 9.22
C VAL A 30 1.83 -6.12 10.04
N ALA A 31 2.32 -7.35 10.26
CA ALA A 31 1.60 -8.35 11.05
C ALA A 31 1.33 -7.88 12.48
N SER A 32 2.34 -7.30 13.16
CA SER A 32 2.18 -6.72 14.49
C SER A 32 1.12 -5.60 14.51
N ARG A 33 1.14 -4.71 13.51
CA ARG A 33 0.16 -3.62 13.40
C ARG A 33 -1.26 -4.13 13.17
N ILE A 34 -1.43 -5.19 12.38
CA ILE A 34 -2.74 -5.83 12.15
C ILE A 34 -3.28 -6.42 13.44
N ILE A 35 -2.46 -7.18 14.19
CA ILE A 35 -2.87 -7.76 15.47
C ILE A 35 -3.28 -6.66 16.45
N GLN A 36 -2.52 -5.57 16.53
CA GLN A 36 -2.86 -4.41 17.37
C GLN A 36 -4.17 -3.73 16.92
N ALA A 37 -4.39 -3.59 15.61
CA ALA A 37 -5.61 -3.01 15.06
C ALA A 37 -6.86 -3.81 15.45
N ILE A 38 -6.76 -5.15 15.37
CA ILE A 38 -7.82 -6.06 15.77
C ILE A 38 -8.10 -5.91 17.27
N LYS A 39 -7.06 -5.90 18.12
CA LYS A 39 -7.19 -5.71 19.57
C LYS A 39 -7.82 -4.36 19.95
N ARG A 40 -7.62 -3.33 19.13
CA ARG A 40 -8.17 -1.98 19.34
C ARG A 40 -9.53 -1.77 18.66
N GLU A 41 -10.11 -2.81 18.07
CA GLU A 41 -11.37 -2.75 17.33
C GLU A 41 -11.38 -1.63 16.26
N GLU A 42 -10.24 -1.38 15.61
CA GLU A 42 -10.16 -0.38 14.55
C GLU A 42 -11.00 -0.85 13.34
N ILE A 43 -11.87 0.01 12.81
CA ILE A 43 -12.76 -0.33 11.69
C ILE A 43 -12.00 -0.34 10.35
N LEU A 44 -11.11 0.64 10.13
CA LEU A 44 -10.37 0.83 8.88
C LEU A 44 -8.91 1.15 9.18
N VAL A 45 -7.99 0.24 8.88
CA VAL A 45 -6.54 0.44 9.04
C VAL A 45 -5.88 0.51 7.68
N THR A 46 -5.35 1.68 7.35
CA THR A 46 -4.54 1.89 6.15
C THR A 46 -3.07 1.96 6.55
N MET A 47 -2.22 1.28 5.77
CA MET A 47 -0.78 1.36 5.90
C MET A 47 -0.25 1.71 4.51
N PRO A 48 0.35 2.89 4.30
CA PRO A 48 0.74 3.91 5.27
C PRO A 48 -0.46 4.73 5.81
N GLY A 49 -0.39 5.13 7.08
CA GLY A 49 -1.52 5.78 7.79
C GLY A 49 -2.03 7.08 7.15
N PHE A 50 -1.21 7.80 6.40
CA PHE A 50 -1.65 9.00 5.67
C PHE A 50 -2.71 8.67 4.59
N ALA A 51 -2.73 7.43 4.07
CA ALA A 51 -3.71 7.00 3.08
C ALA A 51 -5.15 7.09 3.62
N ARG A 52 -5.33 7.02 4.95
CA ARG A 52 -6.64 7.23 5.61
C ARG A 52 -7.19 8.63 5.32
N TYR A 53 -6.33 9.64 5.23
CA TYR A 53 -6.70 11.04 4.99
C TYR A 53 -6.74 11.40 3.51
N ILE A 54 -5.91 10.75 2.68
CA ILE A 54 -5.92 10.98 1.23
C ILE A 54 -7.22 10.48 0.58
N LEU A 55 -7.78 9.37 1.05
CA LEU A 55 -9.02 8.78 0.51
C LEU A 55 -10.20 9.77 0.49
N PRO A 56 -10.57 10.43 1.60
CA PRO A 56 -11.63 11.44 1.59
C PRO A 56 -11.21 12.71 0.84
N LEU A 57 -9.93 13.13 0.94
CA LEU A 57 -9.44 14.33 0.26
C LEU A 57 -9.51 14.22 -1.28
N ARG A 58 -9.36 13.00 -1.83
CA ARG A 58 -9.50 12.74 -3.26
C ARG A 58 -10.88 13.15 -3.80
N ASN A 59 -11.92 13.06 -2.99
CA ASN A 59 -13.29 13.39 -3.41
C ASN A 59 -13.54 14.90 -3.55
N CYS A 60 -12.68 15.74 -2.97
CA CYS A 60 -12.78 17.19 -3.11
C CYS A 60 -12.07 17.73 -4.37
N ILE A 61 -11.18 16.94 -4.97
CA ILE A 61 -10.35 17.36 -6.11
C ILE A 61 -10.99 16.87 -7.42
N PRO A 62 -11.01 17.66 -8.50
CA PRO A 62 -11.48 17.20 -9.80
C PRO A 62 -10.76 15.91 -10.22
N PRO A 63 -11.46 14.87 -10.68
CA PRO A 63 -10.88 13.55 -10.89
C PRO A 63 -9.72 13.56 -11.89
N LYS A 64 -9.77 14.45 -12.91
CA LYS A 64 -8.69 14.63 -13.89
C LYS A 64 -7.41 15.16 -13.26
N LEU A 65 -7.52 16.10 -12.31
CA LEU A 65 -6.38 16.69 -11.62
C LEU A 65 -5.80 15.72 -10.60
N ALA A 66 -6.66 15.04 -9.84
CA ALA A 66 -6.24 14.00 -8.90
C ALA A 66 -5.46 12.88 -9.60
N TRP A 67 -5.96 12.42 -10.75
CA TRP A 67 -5.29 11.38 -11.55
C TRP A 67 -3.94 11.86 -12.11
N ALA A 68 -3.88 13.08 -12.63
CA ALA A 68 -2.64 13.68 -13.11
C ALA A 68 -1.58 13.84 -12.01
N LEU A 69 -1.99 14.25 -10.80
CA LEU A 69 -1.11 14.37 -9.62
C LEU A 69 -0.59 13.00 -9.18
N ILE A 70 -1.46 11.99 -9.09
CA ILE A 70 -1.08 10.62 -8.69
C ILE A 70 -0.02 10.05 -9.66
N ILE A 71 -0.19 10.25 -10.96
CA ILE A 71 0.76 9.73 -11.94
C ILE A 71 2.09 10.48 -11.91
N LYS A 72 2.07 11.81 -11.78
CA LYS A 72 3.30 12.60 -11.72
C LYS A 72 4.10 12.37 -10.44
N VAL A 73 3.42 12.33 -9.30
CA VAL A 73 4.06 12.28 -7.97
C VAL A 73 4.32 10.84 -7.54
N ILE A 74 3.29 9.99 -7.55
CA ILE A 74 3.37 8.64 -7.00
C ILE A 74 3.92 7.67 -8.03
N ARG A 75 3.72 7.93 -9.34
CA ARG A 75 4.12 7.03 -10.45
C ARG A 75 3.73 5.57 -10.17
N PHE A 76 2.60 5.37 -9.48
CA PHE A 76 2.10 4.08 -9.06
C PHE A 76 2.04 3.04 -10.21
N PRO A 77 1.47 3.36 -11.40
CA PRO A 77 1.49 2.40 -12.51
C PRO A 77 2.91 2.05 -12.98
N GLN A 78 3.86 2.99 -12.91
CA GLN A 78 5.25 2.72 -13.28
C GLN A 78 5.95 1.79 -12.27
N SER A 79 5.55 1.84 -11.00
CA SER A 79 6.12 0.96 -9.97
C SER A 79 5.78 -0.51 -10.16
N MET A 80 4.72 -0.83 -10.94
CA MET A 80 4.25 -2.19 -11.21
C MET A 80 4.73 -2.76 -12.56
N MET A 81 5.38 -1.96 -13.42
CA MET A 81 5.84 -2.42 -14.74
C MET A 81 6.92 -3.52 -14.68
N GLY A 82 7.60 -3.65 -13.54
CA GLY A 82 8.60 -4.69 -13.29
C GLY A 82 8.06 -5.90 -12.52
N LEU A 83 6.75 -5.98 -12.25
CA LEU A 83 6.17 -7.08 -11.48
C LEU A 83 6.46 -8.41 -12.17
N ARG A 84 7.17 -9.30 -11.48
CA ARG A 84 7.48 -10.64 -11.95
C ARG A 84 6.40 -11.62 -11.54
N ALA A 85 6.36 -12.77 -12.21
CA ALA A 85 5.53 -13.89 -11.77
C ALA A 85 5.94 -14.29 -10.35
N PHE A 86 4.96 -14.59 -9.51
CA PHE A 86 5.20 -15.01 -8.13
C PHE A 86 6.05 -16.29 -8.13
N ASN A 87 7.21 -16.22 -7.48
CA ASN A 87 8.09 -17.37 -7.29
C ASN A 87 7.95 -17.82 -5.82
N GLU A 88 7.39 -19.01 -5.61
CA GLU A 88 7.11 -19.58 -4.28
C GLU A 88 8.38 -19.79 -3.42
N VAL A 89 9.56 -19.77 -4.03
CA VAL A 89 10.84 -20.15 -3.42
C VAL A 89 11.31 -19.18 -2.32
N GLU A 90 10.87 -17.91 -2.34
CA GLU A 90 11.26 -16.88 -1.36
C GLU A 90 10.27 -16.69 -0.20
N ALA A 91 9.20 -17.50 -0.15
CA ALA A 91 8.15 -17.41 0.86
C ALA A 91 8.40 -18.31 2.11
N ALA A 92 9.56 -18.98 2.18
CA ALA A 92 9.97 -19.87 3.28
C ALA A 92 10.86 -19.18 4.32
#